data_AF-A0A3G6N958-F1
#
_entry.id   AF-A0A3G6N958-F1
#
_cell.length_a   1.000
_cell.length_b   1.000
_cell.length_c   1.000
_cell.angle_alpha   90.00
_cell.angle_beta   90.00
_cell.angle_gamma   90.00
#
_symmetry.space_group_name_H-M   'P 1'
#
loop_
_entity.id
_entity.type
_entity.pdbx_description
1 polymer ?
#
loop_
_entity_poly.entity_id
_entity_poly.type
_entity_poly.pdbx_seq_one_letter_code
_entity_poly.pdbx_strand_id
1 'polypeptide(L)' 'MFAFALDTLEEPQIISLIEDVKNLESNKTNFGFRKLRLINVKNPARLKLEIEKSIANSDNQGSIYLLDQNN' A
#
# COMPACT_ATOMS: atom_id res chain seq x y z
N MET A 1 7.29 7.48 11.74
CA MET A 1 7.65 6.42 10.76
C MET A 1 6.46 5.48 10.69
N PHE A 2 5.89 5.27 9.49
CA PHE A 2 4.75 4.37 9.30
C PHE A 2 5.22 3.06 8.69
N ALA A 3 4.49 1.97 8.92
CA ALA A 3 4.86 0.65 8.44
C ALA A 3 3.61 -0.16 8.07
N PHE A 4 3.77 -1.10 7.15
CA PHE A 4 2.80 -2.16 6.93
C PHE A 4 3.15 -3.33 7.83
N ALA A 5 2.18 -3.78 8.61
CA ALA A 5 2.27 -4.96 9.44
C ALA A 5 1.27 -6.01 8.95
N LEU A 6 1.71 -7.27 8.94
CA LEU A 6 0.82 -8.42 8.79
C LEU A 6 0.19 -8.68 10.15
N ASP A 7 -1.14 -8.70 10.19
CA ASP A 7 -1.88 -9.15 11.37
C ASP A 7 -1.75 -10.67 11.48
N THR A 8 -1.09 -11.12 12.55
CA THR A 8 -0.82 -12.53 12.84
C THR A 8 -1.72 -13.07 13.96
N LEU A 9 -2.67 -12.26 14.47
CA LEU A 9 -3.47 -12.51 15.67
C LEU A 9 -2.67 -12.54 17.00
N GLU A 10 -1.34 -12.59 16.95
CA GLU A 10 -0.45 -12.50 18.11
C GLU A 10 0.28 -11.15 18.09
N GLU A 11 1.53 -11.13 17.60
CA GLU A 11 2.31 -9.91 17.41
C GLU A 11 2.37 -9.53 15.93
N PRO A 12 1.93 -8.31 15.57
CA PRO A 12 1.96 -7.84 14.19
C PRO A 12 3.39 -7.87 13.62
N GLN A 13 3.56 -8.58 12.51
CA GLN A 13 4.86 -8.69 11.86
C GLN A 13 5.06 -7.53 10.88
N ILE A 14 6.05 -6.66 11.11
CA ILE A 14 6.40 -5.62 10.14
C ILE A 14 6.91 -6.27 8.85
N ILE A 15 6.23 -6.01 7.74
CA ILE A 15 6.58 -6.54 6.41
C ILE A 15 7.18 -5.47 5.49
N SER A 16 6.98 -4.19 5.79
CA SER A 16 7.66 -3.08 5.10
C SER A 16 7.56 -1.77 5.89
N LEU A 17 8.54 -0.89 5.69
CA LEU A 17 8.55 0.48 6.21
C LEU A 17 8.16 1.47 5.10
N ILE A 18 7.35 2.46 5.45
CA ILE A 18 7.01 3.59 4.58
C ILE A 18 8.05 4.68 4.81
N GLU A 19 8.86 4.92 3.79
CA GLU A 19 9.95 5.89 3.85
C GLU A 19 9.50 7.29 3.39
N ASP A 20 8.69 7.35 2.34
CA ASP A 20 8.25 8.62 1.76
C ASP A 20 6.76 8.53 1.38
N VAL A 21 6.03 9.61 1.66
CA VAL A 21 4.60 9.77 1.41
C VAL A 21 4.40 11.07 0.64
N LYS A 22 3.99 10.96 -0.62
CA LYS A 22 3.65 12.12 -1.44
C LYS A 22 2.15 12.16 -1.69
N ASN A 23 1.51 13.25 -1.32
CA ASN A 23 0.14 13.51 -1.74
C ASN A 23 0.15 13.82 -3.24
N LEU A 24 -0.69 13.11 -3.97
CA LEU A 24 -0.99 13.37 -5.37
C LEU A 24 -2.39 13.97 -5.39
N GLU A 25 -2.49 15.24 -5.00
CA GLU A 25 -3.76 15.95 -5.07
C GLU A 25 -4.12 16.19 -6.54
N SER A 26 -5.34 15.80 -6.92
CA SER A 26 -5.88 16.04 -8.24
C SER A 26 -6.90 17.17 -8.15
N ASN A 27 -6.61 18.28 -8.79
CA ASN A 27 -7.55 19.41 -8.86
C ASN A 27 -8.77 19.09 -9.77
N LYS A 28 -8.77 17.92 -10.42
CA LYS A 28 -9.79 17.48 -11.38
C LYS A 28 -10.76 16.44 -10.80
N THR A 29 -10.41 15.80 -9.69
CA THR A 29 -11.19 14.71 -9.10
C THR A 29 -11.24 14.86 -7.59
N ASN A 30 -12.37 14.61 -6.94
CA ASN A 30 -12.48 14.62 -5.47
C ASN A 30 -11.76 13.44 -4.78
N PHE A 31 -10.94 12.68 -5.51
CA PHE A 31 -10.16 11.58 -4.97
C PHE A 31 -8.79 12.08 -4.47
N GLY A 32 -8.46 11.73 -3.23
CA GLY A 32 -7.13 11.94 -2.67
C GLY A 32 -6.22 10.75 -2.98
N PHE A 33 -5.20 10.96 -3.81
CA PHE A 33 -4.22 9.92 -4.10
C PHE A 33 -2.96 10.13 -3.26
N ARG A 34 -2.31 9.03 -2.85
CA ARG A 34 -1.01 9.07 -2.17
C ARG A 34 -0.05 8.09 -2.85
N LYS A 35 1.16 8.58 -3.16
CA LYS A 35 2.27 7.74 -3.61
C LYS A 35 3.14 7.41 -2.40
N LEU A 36 3.30 6.12 -2.14
CA LEU A 36 4.12 5.59 -1.05
C LEU A 36 5.39 4.96 -1.61
N ARG A 37 6.55 5.27 -1.01
CA ARG A 37 7.79 4.51 -1.24
C ARG A 37 8.02 3.56 -0.08
N LEU A 38 8.10 2.27 -0.41
CA LEU A 38 8.33 1.19 0.54
C LEU A 38 9.79 0.75 0.49
N ILE A 39 10.38 0.52 1.66
CA ILE A 39 11.73 -0.04 1.81
C ILE A 39 11.72 -1.31 2.62
N ASN A 40 12.82 -2.06 2.50
CA ASN A 40 13.05 -3.34 3.18
C ASN A 40 11.91 -4.34 2.94
N VAL A 41 11.30 -4.30 1.75
CA VAL A 41 10.23 -5.21 1.35
C VAL A 41 10.83 -6.60 1.11
N LYS A 42 10.72 -7.48 2.10
CA LYS A 42 11.31 -8.83 2.03
C LYS A 42 10.69 -9.70 0.94
N ASN A 43 9.39 -9.52 0.66
CA ASN A 43 8.67 -10.26 -0.37
C ASN A 43 7.61 -9.37 -1.07
N PRO A 44 8.00 -8.66 -2.14
CA PRO A 44 7.09 -7.74 -2.86
C PRO A 44 5.86 -8.42 -3.45
N ALA A 45 5.99 -9.67 -3.92
CA ALA A 45 4.89 -10.42 -4.51
C ALA A 45 3.82 -10.77 -3.46
N ARG A 46 4.25 -11.22 -2.28
CA ARG A 46 3.35 -11.48 -1.15
C ARG A 46 2.70 -10.20 -0.64
N LEU A 47 3.46 -9.10 -0.53
CA LEU A 47 2.91 -7.81 -0.15
C LEU A 47 1.78 -7.38 -1.11
N LYS A 48 2.00 -7.48 -2.42
CA LYS A 48 0.98 -7.19 -3.43
C LYS A 48 -0.27 -8.07 -3.23
N LEU A 49 -0.08 -9.38 -3.10
CA LEU A 49 -1.17 -10.34 -2.92
C LEU A 49 -2.02 -10.04 -1.68
N GLU A 50 -1.38 -9.71 -0.55
CA GLU A 50 -2.10 -9.41 0.69
C GLU A 50 -2.90 -8.10 0.60
N ILE A 51 -2.36 -7.07 -0.08
CA ILE A 51 -3.15 -5.85 -0.27
C ILE A 51 -4.32 -6.10 -1.24
N GLU A 52 -4.13 -6.88 -2.32
CA GLU A 52 -5.22 -7.28 -3.22
C GLU A 52 -6.34 -8.04 -2.49
N LYS A 53 -5.99 -8.98 -1.61
CA LYS A 53 -6.96 -9.67 -0.75
C LYS A 53 -7.71 -8.70 0.19
N SER A 54 -7.01 -7.72 0.76
CA SER A 54 -7.60 -6.74 1.66
C SER A 54 -8.64 -5.82 0.98
N ILE A 55 -8.49 -5.58 -0.33
CA ILE A 55 -9.44 -4.81 -1.13
C ILE A 55 -10.70 -5.63 -1.46
N ALA A 56 -10.55 -6.94 -1.65
CA ALA A 56 -11.67 -7.82 -1.97
C ALA A 56 -12.69 -7.95 -0.82
N ASN A 57 -12.31 -7.62 0.42
CA ASN A 57 -13.20 -7.62 1.58
C ASN A 57 -14.00 -6.30 1.69
N SER A 58 -15.04 -6.21 0.86
CA SER A 58 -16.38 -5.59 1.01
C SER A 58 -16.64 -4.28 1.79
N ASP A 59 -15.66 -3.46 2.19
CA ASP A 59 -15.92 -2.06 2.64
C ASP A 59 -14.79 -1.07 2.27
N ASN A 60 -13.79 -1.54 1.54
CA ASN A 60 -12.61 -0.76 1.21
C ASN A 60 -12.72 -0.22 -0.23
N GLN A 61 -12.97 1.07 -0.40
CA GLN A 61 -12.98 1.74 -1.72
C GLN A 61 -11.57 2.00 -2.27
N GLY A 62 -10.54 1.43 -1.64
CA GLY A 62 -9.15 1.54 -2.06
C GLY A 62 -8.87 0.74 -3.32
N SER A 63 -8.11 1.32 -4.24
CA SER A 63 -7.61 0.65 -5.45
C SER A 63 -6.09 0.75 -5.49
N ILE A 64 -5.40 -0.35 -5.84
CA ILE A 64 -3.97 -0.34 -6.11
C ILE A 64 -3.74 -0.35 -7.60
N TYR A 65 -2.94 0.60 -8.07
CA TYR A 65 -2.41 0.61 -9.42
C TYR A 65 -0.92 0.38 -9.37
N LEU A 66 -0.43 -0.59 -10.15
CA LEU A 66 0.99 -0.74 -10.40
C LEU A 66 1.39 0.34 -11.42
N LEU A 67 2.09 1.37 -10.94
CA LEU A 67 2.76 2.31 -11.84
C LEU A 67 4.09 1.68 -12.25
N ASP A 68 4.09 0.96 -13.36
CA ASP A 68 5.34 0.50 -13.98
C ASP A 68 6.15 1.72 -14.41
N GLN A 69 7.45 1.73 -14.13
CA GLN A 69 8.33 2.89 -14.41
C GLN A 69 8.58 3.12 -15.92
N ASN A 70 7.93 2.35 -16.80
CA ASN A 70 8.19 2.33 -18.25
C ASN A 70 7.00 2.77 -19.13
N ASN A 71 5.99 3.47 -18.60
CA ASN A 71 4.96 4.14 -19.40
C ASN A 71 4.85 5.63 -19.03
#